data_AF-A0A0C3QEQ3-F1
#
_entry.id   AF-A0A0C3QEQ3-F1
#
_cell.length_a   1.000
_cell.length_b   1.000
_cell.length_c   1.000
_cell.angle_alpha   90.00
_cell.angle_beta   90.00
_cell.angle_gamma   90.00
#
_symmetry.space_group_name_H-M   'P 1'
#
loop_
_entity.id
_entity.type
_entity.pdbx_description
1 polymer ?
#
loop_
_entity_poly.entity_id
_entity_poly.type
_entity_poly.pdbx_seq_one_letter_code
_entity_poly.pdbx_strand_id
1 'polypeptide(L)'
;MNFQDLVVVVFSYIDFGGNNKWLPDLGNCCPRLKSLNLDLCTGYTVKAVQAIVEMRMKREEIASLEELRMYPSYGESDCTATNEEIVWFSRVLKFNGKRPWYHIKGYDS
;
A
#
# COMPACT_ATOMS: atom_id res chain seq x y z
N MET A 1 -6.86 7.42 21.69
CA MET A 1 -5.92 7.20 20.57
C MET A 1 -6.55 7.84 19.35
N ASN A 2 -5.88 8.82 18.75
CA ASN A 2 -6.39 9.51 17.56
C ASN A 2 -5.68 8.95 16.31
N PHE A 3 -6.34 8.97 15.14
CA PHE A 3 -5.71 8.54 13.89
C PHE A 3 -4.43 9.34 13.57
N GLN A 4 -4.36 10.57 14.06
CA GLN A 4 -3.20 11.45 13.92
C GLN A 4 -1.92 10.93 14.60
N ASP A 5 -2.05 10.09 15.62
CA ASP A 5 -0.92 9.52 16.35
C ASP A 5 -0.42 8.21 15.76
N LEU A 6 -1.10 7.66 14.75
CA LEU A 6 -0.74 6.39 14.14
C LEU A 6 0.57 6.49 13.36
N VAL A 7 1.53 5.66 13.77
CA VAL A 7 2.84 5.52 13.13
C VAL A 7 2.92 4.28 12.26
N VAL A 8 2.21 3.22 12.65
CA VAL A 8 2.16 1.94 11.95
C VAL A 8 0.70 1.56 11.78
N VAL A 9 0.32 1.21 10.56
CA VAL A 9 -1.02 0.70 10.24
C VAL A 9 -0.87 -0.62 9.52
N VAL A 10 -1.60 -1.62 10.01
CA VAL A 10 -1.62 -2.97 9.45
C VAL A 10 -3.07 -3.35 9.18
N PHE A 11 -3.35 -3.72 7.94
CA PHE A 11 -4.58 -4.40 7.55
C PHE A 11 -4.25 -5.83 7.21
N SER A 12 -5.06 -6.77 7.69
CA SER A 12 -4.88 -8.19 7.45
C SER A 12 -6.21 -8.83 7.04
N TYR A 13 -6.23 -9.54 5.90
CA TYR A 13 -7.41 -10.28 5.41
C TYR A 13 -8.66 -9.39 5.20
N ILE A 14 -8.48 -8.19 4.63
CA ILE A 14 -9.57 -7.23 4.39
C ILE A 14 -9.89 -7.11 2.90
N ASP A 15 -11.17 -7.22 2.52
CA ASP A 15 -11.68 -6.74 1.23
C ASP A 15 -12.20 -5.30 1.39
N PHE A 16 -11.59 -4.36 0.68
CA PHE A 16 -12.00 -2.95 0.66
C PHE A 16 -13.19 -2.67 -0.28
N GLY A 17 -13.93 -3.70 -0.70
CA GLY A 17 -15.22 -3.61 -1.36
C GLY A 17 -15.15 -3.25 -2.85
N GLY A 18 -14.00 -3.48 -3.48
CA GLY A 18 -13.73 -3.11 -4.87
C GLY A 18 -13.53 -1.60 -5.09
N ASN A 19 -12.62 -1.25 -5.99
CA ASN A 19 -12.32 0.15 -6.36
C ASN A 19 -12.13 1.11 -5.15
N ASN A 20 -11.49 0.63 -4.08
CA ASN A 20 -11.17 1.39 -2.86
C ASN A 20 -12.35 1.84 -2.01
N LYS A 21 -13.55 1.25 -2.17
CA LYS A 21 -14.77 1.72 -1.48
C LYS A 21 -14.59 1.94 0.02
N TRP A 22 -13.85 1.04 0.67
CA TRP A 22 -13.62 1.07 2.12
C TRP A 22 -12.16 1.37 2.50
N LEU A 23 -11.28 1.63 1.54
CA LEU A 23 -9.89 1.98 1.84
C LEU A 23 -9.86 3.39 2.44
N PRO A 24 -9.39 3.58 3.69
CA PRO A 24 -9.35 4.91 4.29
C PRO A 24 -8.34 5.81 3.58
N ASP A 25 -8.59 7.12 3.60
CA ASP A 25 -7.62 8.12 3.18
C ASP A 25 -6.51 8.27 4.24
N LEU A 26 -5.63 7.28 4.31
CA LEU A 26 -4.54 7.21 5.28
C LEU A 26 -3.53 8.36 5.08
N GLY A 27 -3.44 8.91 3.87
CA GLY A 27 -2.61 10.08 3.57
C GLY A 27 -2.99 11.29 4.40
N ASN A 28 -4.30 11.54 4.55
CA ASN A 28 -4.83 12.65 5.34
C ASN A 28 -5.11 12.28 6.81
N CYS A 29 -5.63 11.07 7.07
CA CYS A 29 -6.03 10.67 8.42
C CYS A 29 -4.83 10.37 9.34
N CYS A 30 -3.69 9.93 8.78
CA CYS A 30 -2.54 9.47 9.55
C CYS A 30 -1.28 10.29 9.21
N PRO A 31 -1.20 11.58 9.61
CA PRO A 31 -0.05 12.43 9.35
C PRO A 31 1.27 11.96 9.97
N ARG A 32 1.30 10.94 10.84
CA ARG A 32 2.55 10.41 11.39
C ARG A 32 2.89 9.01 10.87
N LEU A 33 2.16 8.54 9.85
CA LEU A 33 2.30 7.20 9.32
C LEU A 33 3.69 7.01 8.68
N LYS A 34 4.42 6.04 9.20
CA LYS A 34 5.74 5.61 8.73
C LYS A 34 5.73 4.23 8.09
N SER A 35 4.81 3.35 8.51
CA SER A 35 4.71 1.99 7.97
C SER A 35 3.25 1.64 7.67
N LEU A 36 2.99 1.23 6.44
CA LEU A 36 1.68 0.72 5.99
C LEU A 36 1.83 -0.72 5.51
N ASN A 37 1.11 -1.65 6.13
CA ASN A 37 1.08 -3.05 5.75
C ASN A 37 -0.33 -3.44 5.27
N LEU A 38 -0.43 -3.95 4.05
CA LEU A 38 -1.64 -4.51 3.44
C LEU A 38 -1.41 -6.00 3.25
N ASP A 39 -1.61 -6.76 4.32
CA ASP A 39 -1.38 -8.21 4.34
C ASP A 39 -2.67 -8.92 3.93
N LEU A 40 -2.63 -9.68 2.84
CA LEU A 40 -3.71 -10.52 2.36
C LEU A 40 -5.02 -9.74 2.11
N CYS A 41 -4.90 -8.49 1.66
CA CYS A 41 -6.04 -7.60 1.40
C CYS A 41 -6.42 -7.57 -0.10
N THR A 42 -7.69 -7.24 -0.40
CA THR A 42 -8.24 -7.09 -1.76
C THR A 42 -9.14 -5.86 -1.87
N GLY A 43 -9.68 -5.56 -3.06
CA GLY A 43 -10.64 -4.47 -3.26
C GLY A 43 -10.07 -3.04 -3.28
N TYR A 44 -8.77 -2.86 -3.06
CA TYR A 44 -8.05 -1.58 -3.24
C TYR A 44 -7.29 -1.56 -4.57
N THR A 45 -7.10 -0.40 -5.20
CA THR A 45 -6.35 -0.22 -6.44
C THR A 45 -4.94 0.28 -6.19
N VAL A 46 -4.02 -0.03 -7.11
CA VAL A 46 -2.62 0.41 -7.05
C VAL A 46 -2.51 1.94 -7.02
N LYS A 47 -3.34 2.64 -7.80
CA LYS A 47 -3.42 4.11 -7.78
C LYS A 47 -3.80 4.69 -6.42
N ALA A 48 -4.67 4.03 -5.66
CA ALA A 48 -5.01 4.52 -4.32
C ALA A 48 -3.83 4.41 -3.36
N VAL A 49 -3.10 3.29 -3.43
CA VAL A 49 -1.85 3.14 -2.65
C VAL A 49 -0.82 4.18 -3.08
N GLN A 50 -0.66 4.42 -4.39
CA GLN A 50 0.21 5.47 -4.90
C GLN A 50 -0.17 6.85 -4.35
N ALA A 51 -1.46 7.20 -4.33
CA ALA A 51 -1.93 8.46 -3.76
C ALA A 51 -1.58 8.60 -2.28
N ILE A 52 -1.70 7.52 -1.49
CA ILE A 52 -1.26 7.51 -0.09
C ILE A 52 0.25 7.80 -0.01
N VAL A 53 1.07 7.10 -0.79
CA VAL A 53 2.53 7.32 -0.81
C VAL A 53 2.85 8.77 -1.22
N GLU A 54 2.23 9.30 -2.27
CA GLU A 54 2.46 10.68 -2.73
C GLU A 54 2.12 11.73 -1.68
N MET A 55 0.97 11.58 -0.99
CA MET A 55 0.57 12.49 0.09
C MET A 55 1.53 12.44 1.29
N ARG A 56 2.19 11.30 1.51
CA ARG A 56 3.17 11.11 2.58
C ARG A 56 4.60 11.50 2.18
N MET A 57 4.94 11.50 0.89
CA MET A 57 6.28 11.78 0.37
C MET A 57 6.53 13.27 0.06
N LYS A 58 5.50 14.12 0.01
CA LYS A 58 5.60 15.51 -0.48
C LYS A 58 5.52 16.62 0.58
N ARG A 59 5.71 16.33 1.87
CA ARG A 59 5.69 17.39 2.90
C ARG A 59 6.94 17.29 3.78
N GLU A 60 7.88 18.21 3.59
CA GLU A 60 9.11 18.32 4.39
C GLU A 60 8.84 18.44 5.90
N GLU A 61 7.63 18.89 6.27
CA GLU A 61 7.19 19.07 7.65
C GLU A 61 6.55 17.82 8.29
N ILE A 62 6.33 16.75 7.51
CA ILE A 62 5.60 15.58 7.96
C ILE A 62 6.43 14.32 7.69
N ALA A 63 6.72 13.55 8.75
CA ALA A 63 7.54 12.34 8.67
C ALA A 63 7.15 11.46 7.47
N SER A 64 8.09 11.21 6.55
CA SER A 64 7.82 10.45 5.34
C SER A 64 7.36 9.03 5.65
N LEU A 65 6.56 8.44 4.75
CA LEU A 65 6.33 7.01 4.78
C LEU A 65 7.68 6.32 4.52
N GLU A 66 8.16 5.56 5.48
CA GLU A 66 9.46 4.88 5.41
C GLU A 66 9.30 3.47 4.83
N GLU A 67 8.14 2.84 5.05
CA GLU A 67 7.87 1.46 4.71
C GLU A 67 6.45 1.25 4.17
N LEU A 68 6.35 0.48 3.10
CA LEU A 68 5.09 -0.04 2.56
C LEU A 68 5.26 -1.54 2.31
N ARG A 69 4.45 -2.36 2.98
CA ARG A 69 4.34 -3.80 2.72
C ARG A 69 2.98 -4.10 2.11
N MET A 70 2.98 -4.85 1.03
CA MET A 70 1.76 -5.32 0.37
C MET A 70 1.97 -6.80 0.08
N TYR A 71 1.09 -7.63 0.61
CA TYR A 71 1.13 -9.08 0.42
C TYR A 71 -0.23 -9.56 -0.05
N PRO A 72 -0.58 -9.44 -1.34
CA PRO A 72 -1.93 -9.78 -1.79
C PRO A 72 -2.19 -11.28 -1.67
N SER A 73 -3.30 -11.65 -1.01
CA SER A 73 -4.08 -12.89 -1.24
C SER A 73 -5.19 -13.07 -0.19
N TYR A 74 -6.38 -12.49 -0.45
CA TYR A 74 -7.61 -13.13 0.01
C TYR A 74 -8.81 -12.91 -0.93
N GLY A 75 -9.10 -13.93 -1.77
CA GLY A 75 -10.37 -14.09 -2.49
C GLY A 75 -10.38 -14.04 -4.03
N GLU A 76 -9.27 -13.72 -4.71
CA GLU A 76 -9.12 -13.51 -6.19
C GLU A 76 -10.30 -12.77 -6.89
N SER A 77 -10.18 -11.50 -7.28
CA SER A 77 -9.32 -11.06 -8.38
C SER A 77 -8.47 -9.85 -8.01
N ASP A 78 -7.17 -10.00 -8.24
CA ASP A 78 -6.14 -9.06 -7.83
C ASP A 78 -6.14 -7.75 -8.62
N CYS A 79 -5.75 -6.69 -7.92
CA CYS A 79 -5.20 -5.50 -8.56
C CYS A 79 -3.78 -5.81 -9.01
N THR A 80 -3.62 -6.13 -10.29
CA THR A 80 -2.31 -6.34 -10.90
C THR A 80 -1.63 -4.99 -11.11
N ALA A 81 -0.52 -4.74 -10.41
CA ALA A 81 0.33 -3.60 -10.72
C ALA A 81 1.03 -3.80 -12.07
N THR A 82 1.04 -2.75 -12.88
CA THR A 82 1.83 -2.66 -14.09
C THR A 82 3.31 -2.52 -13.76
N ASN A 83 4.18 -2.85 -14.73
CA ASN A 83 5.63 -2.64 -14.59
C ASN A 83 5.98 -1.17 -14.27
N GLU A 84 5.20 -0.21 -14.79
CA GLU A 84 5.39 1.21 -14.52
C GLU A 84 5.13 1.55 -13.05
N GLU A 85 4.02 1.04 -12.48
CA GLU A 85 3.69 1.22 -11.06
C GLU A 85 4.77 0.59 -10.17
N ILE A 86 5.28 -0.58 -10.55
CA ILE A 86 6.35 -1.26 -9.81
C ILE A 86 7.63 -0.40 -9.78
N VAL A 87 8.05 0.11 -10.94
CA VAL A 87 9.22 0.99 -11.07
C VAL A 87 9.02 2.29 -10.29
N TRP A 88 7.81 2.85 -10.29
CA TRP A 88 7.50 4.07 -9.55
C TRP A 88 7.72 3.89 -8.05
N PHE A 89 7.07 2.90 -7.45
CA PHE A 89 7.20 2.64 -6.01
C PHE A 89 8.65 2.33 -5.62
N SER A 90 9.39 1.62 -6.49
CA SER A 90 10.82 1.30 -6.35
C SER A 90 11.72 2.52 -6.12
N ARG A 91 11.30 3.70 -6.61
CA ARG A 91 12.06 4.95 -6.48
C ARG A 91 11.80 5.68 -5.16
N VAL A 92 10.66 5.43 -4.51
CA VAL A 92 10.18 6.28 -3.41
C VAL A 92 10.15 5.57 -2.05
N LEU A 93 10.32 4.25 -2.00
CA LEU A 93 10.26 3.45 -0.78
C LEU A 93 11.50 2.57 -0.60
N LYS A 94 11.84 2.20 0.64
CA LYS A 94 12.86 1.17 0.89
C LYS A 94 12.25 -0.23 0.80
N PHE A 95 12.82 -1.05 -0.06
CA PHE A 95 12.31 -2.39 -0.38
C PHE A 95 12.98 -3.46 0.47
N ASN A 96 12.18 -4.30 1.11
CA ASN A 96 12.67 -5.51 1.78
C ASN A 96 12.18 -6.74 1.01
N GLY A 97 12.84 -7.02 -0.12
CA GLY A 97 12.43 -7.97 -1.16
C GLY A 97 12.56 -9.46 -0.82
N LYS A 98 12.26 -9.90 0.40
CA LYS A 98 12.40 -11.33 0.77
C LYS A 98 11.19 -12.22 0.48
N ARG A 99 9.98 -11.69 0.18
CA ARG A 99 8.73 -12.43 -0.20
C ARG A 99 7.75 -11.51 -0.98
N PRO A 100 6.81 -12.04 -1.81
CA PRO A 100 6.36 -11.36 -3.03
C PRO A 100 5.37 -10.20 -2.81
N TRP A 101 5.41 -9.29 -3.78
CA TRP A 101 4.68 -8.04 -3.85
C TRP A 101 3.36 -8.15 -4.63
N TYR A 102 3.28 -9.06 -5.62
CA TYR A 102 2.14 -9.34 -6.53
C TYR A 102 2.28 -10.75 -7.14
N HIS A 103 1.20 -11.36 -7.63
CA HIS A 103 1.22 -12.58 -8.47
C HIS A 103 1.15 -12.18 -9.96
N ILE A 104 2.13 -12.61 -10.77
CA ILE A 104 2.09 -12.52 -12.23
C ILE A 104 1.49 -13.82 -12.78
N LYS A 105 0.33 -13.77 -13.44
CA LYS A 105 -0.09 -14.89 -14.30
C LYS A 105 0.83 -14.92 -15.53
N GLY A 106 1.64 -15.97 -15.67
CA GLY A 106 2.45 -16.22 -16.87
C GLY A 106 3.96 -16.35 -16.68
N TYR A 107 4.46 -16.48 -15.45
CA TYR A 107 5.87 -16.85 -15.21
C TYR A 107 5.95 -18.03 -14.22
N ASP A 108 5.41 -19.15 -14.66
CA ASP A 108 5.81 -20.49 -14.27
C ASP A 108 5.57 -21.39 -15.51
N SER A 109 6.55 -21.37 -16.40
CA SER A 109 6.89 -22.44 -17.35
C SER A 109 8.28 -22.18 -17.91
#